data_AF-A0A4Q5RBR4-F1
#
_entry.id   AF-A0A4Q5RBR4-F1
#
_cell.length_a   1.000
_cell.length_b   1.000
_cell.length_c   1.000
_cell.angle_alpha   90.00
_cell.angle_beta   90.00
_cell.angle_gamma   90.00
#
_symmetry.space_group_name_H-M   'P 1'
#
loop_
_entity.id
_entity.type
_entity.pdbx_description
1 polymer ?
#
loop_
_entity_poly.entity_id
_entity_poly.type
_entity_poly.pdbx_seq_one_letter_code
_entity_poly.pdbx_strand_id
1 'polypeptide(L)'
;MATKPKTLHDAFYETLKDVYYAEKQSVKALKKSAKAAEHAELKQAFETHAEESANQVDRLQQVFEIISKPARAKTCEAMQGLTSEMEEDLEDFGDTPAADAVLAACAQAVEHYEIARYGTLKTWASQLGYADAAKLLDETLQEEKKTDALLLEIAESINVEGSEQPDAEEDAEVTQKAAPRKTSKAKAV
;
A
#
# COMPACT_ATOMS: atom_id res chain seq x y z
N MET A 1 34.11 12.58 16.19
CA MET A 1 33.98 11.14 16.46
C MET A 1 33.50 10.48 15.18
N ALA A 2 34.31 9.63 14.53
CA ALA A 2 33.85 8.91 13.35
C ALA A 2 32.82 7.86 13.79
N THR A 3 31.60 7.94 13.26
CA THR A 3 30.55 6.95 13.49
C THR A 3 31.02 5.61 12.95
N LYS A 4 30.93 4.56 13.78
CA LYS A 4 31.25 3.18 13.37
C LYS A 4 30.42 2.82 12.13
N PRO A 5 31.00 2.16 11.11
CA PRO A 5 30.25 1.80 9.91
C PRO A 5 29.08 0.88 10.26
N LYS A 6 27.91 1.15 9.67
CA LYS A 6 26.69 0.35 9.87
C LYS A 6 26.87 -1.03 9.22
N THR A 7 26.30 -2.05 9.86
CA THR A 7 26.39 -3.45 9.47
C THR A 7 25.03 -4.01 9.03
N LEU A 8 25.02 -5.24 8.50
CA LEU A 8 23.78 -5.95 8.18
C LEU A 8 22.93 -6.24 9.44
N HIS A 9 23.55 -6.50 10.60
CA HIS A 9 22.81 -6.61 11.86
C HIS A 9 22.09 -5.31 12.22
N ASP A 10 22.71 -4.15 11.97
CA ASP A 10 22.08 -2.85 12.23
C ASP A 10 20.91 -2.62 11.26
N ALA A 11 21.08 -2.96 9.98
CA ALA A 11 20.02 -2.87 8.99
C ALA A 11 18.84 -3.81 9.32
N PHE A 12 19.12 -5.06 9.69
CA PHE A 12 18.10 -6.02 10.09
C PHE A 12 17.30 -5.52 11.30
N TYR A 13 18.00 -5.08 12.35
CA TYR A 13 17.33 -4.59 13.55
C TYR A 13 16.52 -3.32 13.30
N GLU A 14 17.05 -2.34 12.56
CA GLU A 14 16.30 -1.13 12.23
C GLU A 14 15.07 -1.41 11.35
N THR A 15 15.18 -2.28 10.36
CA THR A 15 14.02 -2.70 9.54
C THR A 15 13.00 -3.49 10.36
N LEU A 16 13.44 -4.34 11.29
CA LEU A 16 12.53 -5.07 12.19
C LEU A 16 11.72 -4.12 13.08
N LYS A 17 12.34 -3.02 13.55
CA LYS A 17 11.65 -1.97 14.32
C LYS A 17 10.62 -1.22 13.47
N ASP A 18 10.91 -1.01 12.19
CA ASP A 18 10.03 -0.32 11.26
C ASP A 18 8.79 -1.19 10.94
N VAL A 19 8.95 -2.48 10.61
CA VAL A 19 7.79 -3.38 10.39
C VAL A 19 7.00 -3.62 11.67
N TYR A 20 7.64 -3.67 12.84
CA TYR A 20 6.92 -3.78 14.11
C TYR A 20 6.04 -2.58 14.43
N TYR A 21 6.43 -1.39 13.95
CA TYR A 21 5.55 -0.23 13.98
C TYR A 21 4.44 -0.37 12.95
N ALA A 22 4.78 -0.77 11.72
CA ALA A 22 3.84 -0.89 10.61
C ALA A 22 2.65 -1.79 10.98
N GLU A 23 2.93 -3.01 11.43
CA GLU A 23 1.92 -4.01 11.84
C GLU A 23 0.94 -3.49 12.91
N LYS A 24 1.46 -2.75 13.91
CA LYS A 24 0.61 -2.15 14.95
C LYS A 24 -0.33 -1.08 14.41
N GLN A 25 0.07 -0.42 13.33
CA GLN A 25 -0.76 0.56 12.65
C GLN A 25 -1.72 -0.14 11.67
N SER A 26 -1.27 -1.17 10.95
CA SER A 26 -2.10 -2.03 10.10
C SER A 26 -3.30 -2.58 10.87
N VAL A 27 -3.12 -3.14 12.08
CA VAL A 27 -4.24 -3.63 12.92
C VAL A 27 -5.32 -2.57 13.16
N LYS A 28 -4.94 -1.29 13.33
CA LYS A 28 -5.90 -0.20 13.57
C LYS A 28 -6.55 0.24 12.26
N ALA A 29 -5.75 0.37 11.21
CA ALA A 29 -6.19 0.74 9.87
C ALA A 29 -7.21 -0.27 9.34
N LEU A 30 -6.89 -1.56 9.39
CA LEU A 30 -7.77 -2.66 8.96
C LEU A 30 -9.12 -2.65 9.69
N LYS A 31 -9.13 -2.39 11.01
CA LYS A 31 -10.38 -2.25 11.78
C LYS A 31 -11.21 -1.02 11.39
N LYS A 32 -10.57 0.04 10.88
CA LYS A 32 -11.26 1.23 10.34
C LYS A 32 -11.81 0.89 8.94
N SER A 33 -10.99 0.30 8.07
CA SER A 33 -11.37 -0.11 6.71
C SER A 33 -12.51 -1.13 6.72
N ALA A 34 -12.50 -2.12 7.62
CA ALA A 34 -13.61 -3.07 7.79
C ALA A 34 -14.95 -2.42 8.15
N LYS A 35 -14.94 -1.25 8.80
CA LYS A 35 -16.16 -0.51 9.12
C LYS A 35 -16.63 0.37 7.96
N ALA A 36 -15.69 0.80 7.11
CA ALA A 36 -15.97 1.61 5.93
C ALA A 36 -16.43 0.75 4.75
N ALA A 37 -15.92 -0.48 4.63
CA ALA A 37 -16.23 -1.36 3.53
C ALA A 37 -17.70 -1.81 3.52
N GLU A 38 -18.35 -1.69 2.36
CA GLU A 38 -19.73 -2.15 2.14
C GLU A 38 -19.76 -3.56 1.52
N HIS A 39 -18.79 -3.88 0.68
CA HIS A 39 -18.63 -5.18 0.07
C HIS A 39 -18.29 -6.24 1.13
N ALA A 40 -19.17 -7.24 1.26
CA ALA A 40 -19.12 -8.21 2.35
C ALA A 40 -17.79 -9.00 2.39
N GLU A 41 -17.26 -9.39 1.24
CA GLU A 41 -15.99 -10.14 1.18
C GLU A 41 -14.79 -9.25 1.51
N LEU A 42 -14.82 -7.98 1.09
CA LEU A 42 -13.74 -7.02 1.41
C LEU A 42 -13.70 -6.74 2.90
N LYS A 43 -14.87 -6.52 3.50
CA LYS A 43 -15.01 -6.37 4.94
C LYS A 43 -14.47 -7.59 5.70
N GLN A 44 -14.85 -8.79 5.29
CA GLN A 44 -14.39 -10.02 5.92
C GLN A 44 -12.87 -10.21 5.76
N ALA A 45 -12.31 -9.83 4.61
CA ALA A 45 -10.87 -9.85 4.38
C ALA A 45 -10.15 -8.91 5.37
N PHE A 46 -10.63 -7.68 5.57
CA PHE A 46 -10.06 -6.76 6.55
C PHE A 46 -10.18 -7.24 8.01
N GLU A 47 -11.32 -7.83 8.39
CA GLU A 47 -11.50 -8.38 9.74
C GLU A 47 -10.54 -9.55 10.00
N THR A 48 -10.43 -10.46 9.04
CA THR A 48 -9.52 -11.62 9.11
C THR A 48 -8.08 -11.14 9.17
N HIS A 49 -7.70 -10.22 8.29
CA HIS A 49 -6.34 -9.75 8.21
C HIS A 49 -5.94 -8.95 9.46
N ALA A 50 -6.86 -8.21 10.09
CA ALA A 50 -6.59 -7.55 11.37
C ALA A 50 -6.23 -8.53 12.50
N GLU A 51 -6.77 -9.76 12.47
CA GLU A 51 -6.39 -10.83 13.41
C GLU A 51 -5.03 -11.43 13.04
N GLU A 52 -4.76 -11.66 11.75
CA GLU A 52 -3.45 -12.10 11.26
C GLU A 52 -2.35 -11.10 11.65
N SER A 53 -2.54 -9.79 11.40
CA SER A 53 -1.59 -8.75 11.81
C SER A 53 -1.36 -8.68 13.32
N ALA A 54 -2.39 -8.93 14.13
CA ALA A 54 -2.19 -9.02 15.57
C ALA A 54 -1.26 -10.20 15.94
N ASN A 55 -1.39 -11.34 15.27
CA ASN A 55 -0.50 -12.48 15.45
C ASN A 55 0.91 -12.20 14.89
N GLN A 56 1.03 -11.48 13.77
CA GLN A 56 2.31 -11.06 13.19
C GLN A 56 3.08 -10.14 14.14
N VAL A 57 2.40 -9.23 14.88
CA VAL A 57 3.00 -8.42 15.95
C VAL A 57 3.61 -9.29 17.05
N ASP A 58 2.95 -10.38 17.43
CA ASP A 58 3.48 -11.33 18.42
C ASP A 58 4.62 -12.19 17.85
N ARG A 59 4.54 -12.54 16.57
CA ARG A 59 5.61 -13.23 15.85
C ARG A 59 6.88 -12.37 15.79
N LEU A 60 6.76 -11.07 15.52
CA LEU A 60 7.87 -10.13 15.54
C LEU A 60 8.52 -10.00 16.93
N GLN A 61 7.73 -10.08 18.01
CA GLN A 61 8.30 -10.10 19.37
C GLN A 61 9.22 -11.30 19.59
N GLN A 62 8.82 -12.48 19.13
CA GLN A 62 9.67 -13.68 19.16
C GLN A 62 10.96 -13.47 18.33
N VAL A 63 10.87 -12.83 17.16
CA VAL A 63 12.05 -12.51 16.35
C VAL A 63 13.01 -11.58 17.10
N PHE A 64 12.51 -10.56 17.80
CA PHE A 64 13.34 -9.69 18.65
C PHE A 64 14.05 -10.47 19.77
N GLU A 65 13.35 -11.41 20.41
CA GLU A 65 13.94 -12.29 21.43
C GLU A 65 15.04 -13.18 20.86
N ILE A 66 14.83 -13.80 19.70
CA ILE A 66 15.82 -14.65 19.01
C ILE A 66 17.12 -13.89 18.75
N ILE A 67 17.03 -12.64 18.30
CA ILE A 67 18.22 -11.81 18.03
C ILE A 67 18.79 -11.14 19.30
N SER A 68 18.19 -11.40 20.47
CA SER A 68 18.58 -10.82 21.77
C SER A 68 18.59 -9.28 21.74
N LYS A 69 17.57 -8.68 21.12
CA LYS A 69 17.36 -7.22 21.09
C LYS A 69 15.98 -6.87 21.62
N PRO A 70 15.81 -5.69 22.25
CA PRO A 70 14.49 -5.29 22.73
C PRO A 70 13.55 -5.00 21.56
N ALA A 71 12.30 -5.48 21.65
CA ALA A 71 11.24 -5.09 20.74
C ALA A 71 10.94 -3.59 20.89
N ARG A 72 11.31 -2.80 19.89
CA ARG A 72 11.08 -1.35 19.88
C ARG A 72 10.45 -0.97 18.55
N ALA A 73 9.27 -0.38 18.59
CA ALA A 73 8.73 0.25 17.40
C ALA A 73 9.53 1.51 17.08
N LYS A 74 9.83 1.73 15.80
CA LYS A 74 10.27 3.01 15.27
C LYS A 74 9.29 3.42 14.20
N THR A 75 8.91 4.70 14.18
CA THR A 75 8.00 5.23 13.17
C THR A 75 8.44 4.80 11.77
N CYS A 76 7.53 4.17 11.07
CA CYS A 76 7.69 3.80 9.67
C CYS A 76 7.04 4.88 8.80
N GLU A 77 7.84 5.81 8.29
CA GLU A 77 7.35 6.90 7.43
C GLU A 77 6.61 6.39 6.19
N ALA A 78 7.05 5.24 5.63
CA ALA A 78 6.40 4.63 4.48
C ALA A 78 4.98 4.15 4.83
N MET A 79 4.82 3.46 5.97
CA MET A 79 3.50 3.02 6.42
C MET A 79 2.61 4.20 6.78
N GLN A 80 3.16 5.25 7.39
CA GLN A 80 2.39 6.48 7.63
C GLN A 80 1.87 7.08 6.33
N GLY A 81 2.72 7.20 5.32
CA GLY A 81 2.32 7.70 4.00
C GLY A 81 1.19 6.87 3.39
N LEU A 82 1.33 5.54 3.35
CA LEU A 82 0.30 4.64 2.82
C LEU A 82 -1.02 4.74 3.59
N THR A 83 -0.96 4.80 4.92
CA THR A 83 -2.18 4.97 5.72
C THR A 83 -2.82 6.33 5.54
N SER A 84 -2.04 7.38 5.34
CA SER A 84 -2.55 8.72 5.09
C SER A 84 -3.18 8.83 3.70
N GLU A 85 -2.58 8.23 2.67
CA GLU A 85 -3.18 8.12 1.34
C GLU A 85 -4.53 7.42 1.41
N MET A 86 -4.64 6.29 2.13
CA MET A 86 -5.92 5.60 2.35
C MET A 86 -6.96 6.48 3.09
N GLU A 87 -6.52 7.35 4.00
CA GLU A 87 -7.43 8.25 4.71
C GLU A 87 -7.95 9.38 3.81
N GLU A 88 -7.06 9.98 3.00
CA GLU A 88 -7.43 10.99 2.00
C GLU A 88 -8.38 10.40 0.95
N ASP A 89 -8.09 9.22 0.43
CA ASP A 89 -8.93 8.50 -0.52
C ASP A 89 -10.32 8.18 0.05
N LEU A 90 -10.42 7.83 1.33
CA LEU A 90 -11.70 7.61 1.99
C LEU A 90 -12.50 8.90 2.21
N GLU A 91 -11.84 10.04 2.39
CA GLU A 91 -12.50 11.36 2.46
C GLU A 91 -13.10 11.75 1.10
N ASP A 92 -12.42 11.42 0.00
CA ASP A 92 -12.84 11.76 -1.36
C ASP A 92 -13.87 10.77 -1.94
N PHE A 93 -13.70 9.47 -1.73
CA PHE A 93 -14.49 8.42 -2.39
C PHE A 93 -15.46 7.69 -1.46
N GLY A 94 -15.41 7.89 -0.14
CA GLY A 94 -16.09 7.04 0.85
C GLY A 94 -17.61 6.90 0.69
N ASP A 95 -18.29 7.92 0.14
CA ASP A 95 -19.73 7.90 -0.13
C ASP A 95 -20.08 7.60 -1.60
N THR A 96 -19.11 7.13 -2.39
CA THR A 96 -19.27 6.86 -3.82
C THR A 96 -19.32 5.36 -4.12
N PRO A 97 -19.88 4.93 -5.27
CA PRO A 97 -19.81 3.53 -5.71
C PRO A 97 -18.37 2.99 -5.89
N ALA A 98 -17.36 3.86 -5.95
CA ALA A 98 -15.96 3.47 -6.08
C ALA A 98 -15.25 3.23 -4.73
N ALA A 99 -15.89 3.51 -3.58
CA ALA A 99 -15.27 3.46 -2.25
C ALA A 99 -14.55 2.13 -1.97
N ASP A 100 -15.22 1.00 -2.20
CA ASP A 100 -14.64 -0.32 -1.94
C ASP A 100 -13.50 -0.68 -2.89
N ALA A 101 -13.55 -0.21 -4.15
CA ALA A 101 -12.49 -0.44 -5.12
C ALA A 101 -11.22 0.31 -4.69
N VAL A 102 -11.39 1.56 -4.22
CA VAL A 102 -10.30 2.38 -3.69
C VAL A 102 -9.73 1.76 -2.41
N LEU A 103 -10.59 1.35 -1.47
CA LEU A 103 -10.17 0.64 -0.26
C LEU A 103 -9.34 -0.61 -0.53
N ALA A 104 -9.78 -1.44 -1.49
CA ALA A 104 -9.04 -2.63 -1.90
C ALA A 104 -7.66 -2.27 -2.48
N ALA A 105 -7.59 -1.24 -3.33
CA ALA A 105 -6.34 -0.78 -3.92
C ALA A 105 -5.34 -0.25 -2.87
N CYS A 106 -5.81 0.56 -1.91
CA CYS A 106 -4.96 1.06 -0.82
C CYS A 106 -4.42 -0.10 0.03
N ALA A 107 -5.27 -1.10 0.33
CA ALA A 107 -4.86 -2.27 1.08
C ALA A 107 -3.78 -3.09 0.34
N GLN A 108 -3.92 -3.31 -0.97
CA GLN A 108 -2.89 -3.98 -1.77
C GLN A 108 -1.56 -3.23 -1.75
N ALA A 109 -1.58 -1.89 -1.76
CA ALA A 109 -0.35 -1.10 -1.65
C ALA A 109 0.37 -1.33 -0.31
N VAL A 110 -0.39 -1.50 0.79
CA VAL A 110 0.13 -1.90 2.10
C VAL A 110 0.73 -3.31 2.05
N GLU A 111 0.01 -4.29 1.51
CA GLU A 111 0.51 -5.67 1.38
C GLU A 111 1.82 -5.73 0.58
N HIS A 112 1.89 -5.01 -0.54
CA HIS A 112 3.10 -4.96 -1.37
C HIS A 112 4.31 -4.39 -0.63
N TYR A 113 4.10 -3.38 0.21
CA TYR A 113 5.13 -2.86 1.10
C TYR A 113 5.61 -3.95 2.06
N GLU A 114 4.68 -4.66 2.71
CA GLU A 114 5.01 -5.69 3.71
C GLU A 114 5.68 -6.91 3.08
N ILE A 115 5.21 -7.39 1.93
CA ILE A 115 5.84 -8.45 1.13
C ILE A 115 7.31 -8.11 0.82
N ALA A 116 7.59 -6.87 0.40
CA ALA A 116 8.95 -6.44 0.11
C ALA A 116 9.84 -6.43 1.38
N ARG A 117 9.28 -5.98 2.52
CA ARG A 117 9.99 -5.93 3.79
C ARG A 117 10.26 -7.32 4.38
N TYR A 118 9.25 -8.18 4.44
CA TYR A 118 9.39 -9.53 4.97
C TYR A 118 10.26 -10.41 4.09
N GLY A 119 10.17 -10.29 2.77
CA GLY A 119 11.10 -10.97 1.85
C GLY A 119 12.57 -10.59 2.12
N THR A 120 12.82 -9.30 2.38
CA THR A 120 14.16 -8.80 2.74
C THR A 120 14.60 -9.29 4.11
N LEU A 121 13.75 -9.17 5.13
CA LEU A 121 14.05 -9.59 6.51
C LEU A 121 14.33 -11.09 6.59
N LYS A 122 13.50 -11.94 5.95
CA LYS A 122 13.73 -13.39 5.87
C LYS A 122 15.12 -13.71 5.29
N THR A 123 15.47 -13.02 4.21
CA THR A 123 16.76 -13.21 3.52
C THR A 123 17.92 -12.83 4.43
N TRP A 124 17.84 -11.67 5.09
CA TRP A 124 18.87 -11.21 6.01
C TRP A 124 18.97 -12.08 7.27
N ALA A 125 17.85 -12.51 7.85
CA ALA A 125 17.84 -13.45 8.97
C ALA A 125 18.61 -14.73 8.62
N SER A 126 18.42 -15.26 7.42
CA SER A 126 19.16 -16.43 6.92
C SER A 126 20.66 -16.15 6.79
N GLN A 127 21.04 -15.00 6.22
CA GLN A 127 22.45 -14.58 6.06
C GLN A 127 23.17 -14.37 7.40
N LEU A 128 22.43 -13.91 8.42
CA LEU A 128 22.94 -13.67 9.77
C LEU A 128 22.93 -14.92 10.66
N GLY A 129 22.45 -16.07 10.15
CA GLY A 129 22.39 -17.33 10.88
C GLY A 129 21.20 -17.48 11.84
N TYR A 130 20.18 -16.62 11.73
CA TYR A 130 18.97 -16.67 12.53
C TYR A 130 17.89 -17.54 11.87
N ALA A 131 18.12 -18.85 11.80
CA ALA A 131 17.24 -19.78 11.09
C ALA A 131 15.79 -19.76 11.60
N ASP A 132 15.59 -19.73 12.93
CA ASP A 132 14.25 -19.69 13.52
C ASP A 132 13.53 -18.36 13.21
N ALA A 133 14.25 -17.24 13.26
CA ALA A 133 13.70 -15.95 12.85
C ALA A 133 13.33 -15.94 11.36
N ALA A 134 14.16 -16.53 10.50
CA ALA A 134 13.87 -16.61 9.06
C ALA A 134 12.60 -17.42 8.79
N LYS A 135 12.35 -18.51 9.55
CA LYS A 135 11.12 -19.28 9.45
C LYS A 135 9.90 -18.45 9.85
N LEU A 136 9.96 -17.78 11.00
CA LEU A 136 8.88 -16.91 11.48
C LEU A 136 8.57 -15.78 10.49
N LEU A 137 9.61 -15.12 9.96
CA LEU A 137 9.44 -14.06 8.95
C LEU A 137 8.88 -14.59 7.62
N ASP A 138 9.14 -15.85 7.28
CA ASP A 138 8.54 -16.49 6.10
C ASP A 138 7.07 -16.83 6.33
N GLU A 139 6.68 -17.25 7.54
CA GLU A 139 5.27 -17.47 7.87
C GLU A 139 4.46 -16.18 7.65
N THR A 140 4.94 -15.05 8.20
CA THR A 140 4.33 -13.74 7.93
C THR A 140 4.31 -13.41 6.43
N LEU A 141 5.42 -13.61 5.72
CA LEU A 141 5.49 -13.35 4.27
C LEU A 141 4.46 -14.15 3.46
N GLN A 142 4.15 -15.39 3.86
CA GLN A 142 3.13 -16.18 3.16
C GLN A 142 1.71 -15.71 3.49
N GLU A 143 1.47 -15.24 4.72
CA GLU A 143 0.21 -14.59 5.11
C GLU A 143 -0.04 -13.35 4.22
N GLU A 144 0.92 -12.42 4.11
CA GLU A 144 0.71 -11.18 3.30
C GLU A 144 0.48 -11.48 1.82
N LYS A 145 1.23 -12.45 1.26
CA LYS A 145 1.03 -12.85 -0.15
C LYS A 145 -0.33 -13.44 -0.40
N LYS A 146 -0.89 -14.15 0.58
CA LYS A 146 -2.22 -14.73 0.48
C LYS A 146 -3.28 -13.64 0.60
N THR A 147 -3.09 -12.68 1.50
CA THR A 147 -3.94 -11.50 1.63
C THR A 147 -3.95 -10.67 0.34
N ASP A 148 -2.79 -10.35 -0.21
CA ASP A 148 -2.67 -9.62 -1.49
C ASP A 148 -3.40 -10.32 -2.64
N ALA A 149 -3.22 -11.65 -2.77
CA ALA A 149 -3.91 -12.43 -3.78
C ALA A 149 -5.44 -12.41 -3.59
N LEU A 150 -5.91 -12.53 -2.34
CA LEU A 150 -7.34 -12.44 -2.02
C LEU A 150 -7.91 -11.04 -2.33
N LEU A 151 -7.18 -9.98 -1.99
CA LEU A 151 -7.59 -8.61 -2.30
C LEU A 151 -7.67 -8.37 -3.80
N LEU A 152 -6.78 -8.97 -4.59
CA LEU A 152 -6.86 -8.92 -6.05
C LEU A 152 -8.11 -9.63 -6.58
N GLU A 153 -8.41 -10.84 -6.10
CA GLU A 153 -9.63 -11.57 -6.47
C GLU A 153 -10.89 -10.76 -6.11
N ILE A 154 -10.91 -10.15 -4.92
CA ILE A 154 -12.00 -9.28 -4.49
C ILE A 154 -12.08 -8.04 -5.39
N ALA A 155 -10.96 -7.39 -5.72
CA ALA A 155 -10.94 -6.21 -6.58
C ALA A 155 -11.47 -6.49 -7.99
N GLU A 156 -11.25 -7.69 -8.53
CA GLU A 156 -11.84 -8.12 -9.82
C GLU A 156 -13.37 -8.28 -9.76
N SER A 157 -13.92 -8.51 -8.55
CA SER A 157 -15.36 -8.62 -8.31
C SER A 157 -16.03 -7.29 -7.96
N ILE A 158 -15.27 -6.35 -7.40
CA ILE A 158 -15.76 -5.03 -7.03
C ILE A 158 -15.87 -4.17 -8.31
N ASN A 159 -17.03 -3.52 -8.46
CA ASN A 159 -17.27 -2.44 -9.43
C ASN A 159 -17.63 -2.81 -10.88
N VAL A 160 -18.75 -3.52 -11.06
CA VAL A 160 -19.44 -3.65 -12.35
C VAL A 160 -20.33 -2.42 -12.67
N GLU A 161 -20.67 -1.59 -11.68
CA GLU A 161 -21.66 -0.49 -11.83
C GLU A 161 -21.04 0.91 -12.01
N GLY A 162 -19.76 1.13 -11.64
CA GLY A 162 -19.05 2.41 -11.78
C GLY A 162 -18.35 2.64 -13.12
N SER A 163 -18.57 1.78 -14.13
CA SER A 163 -17.89 1.85 -15.43
C SER A 163 -18.44 2.89 -16.41
N GLU A 164 -19.42 3.71 -16.00
CA GLU A 164 -19.92 4.79 -16.86
C GLU A 164 -18.82 5.85 -17.01
N GLN A 165 -18.14 5.83 -18.17
CA GLN A 165 -17.37 6.98 -18.62
C GLN A 165 -18.30 8.19 -18.66
N PRO A 166 -17.91 9.36 -18.12
CA PRO A 166 -18.61 10.58 -18.48
C PRO A 166 -18.50 10.70 -20.01
N ASP A 167 -19.65 10.83 -20.68
CA ASP A 167 -19.72 11.20 -22.09
C ASP A 167 -18.70 12.32 -22.31
N ALA A 168 -17.80 12.12 -23.28
CA ALA A 168 -16.78 13.08 -23.64
C ALA A 168 -17.45 14.43 -23.96
N GLU A 169 -17.49 15.36 -22.99
CA GLU A 169 -17.99 16.70 -23.24
C GLU A 169 -17.06 17.38 -24.26
N GLU A 170 -17.69 17.84 -25.34
CA GLU A 170 -17.11 18.44 -26.52
C GLU A 170 -16.21 19.64 -26.19
N ASP A 171 -14.89 19.45 -26.22
CA ASP A 171 -13.95 20.55 -26.50
C ASP A 171 -14.01 20.88 -28.01
N ALA A 172 -15.11 21.48 -28.44
CA ALA A 172 -15.30 21.93 -29.81
C ALA A 172 -15.89 23.35 -29.89
N GLU A 173 -15.14 24.37 -29.46
CA GLU A 173 -15.19 25.67 -30.16
C GLU A 173 -13.96 26.56 -29.90
N VAL A 174 -12.91 26.39 -30.71
CA VAL A 174 -11.99 27.50 -31.01
C VAL A 174 -12.36 28.05 -32.38
N THR A 175 -13.20 29.08 -32.39
CA THR A 175 -13.50 29.87 -33.59
C THR A 175 -12.24 30.55 -34.13
N GLN A 176 -11.68 30.04 -35.23
CA GLN A 176 -10.84 30.85 -36.13
C GLN A 176 -11.70 31.36 -37.30
N LYS A 177 -12.21 32.60 -37.18
CA LYS A 177 -12.68 33.35 -38.35
C LYS A 177 -11.46 33.78 -39.18
N ALA A 178 -11.19 33.03 -40.24
CA ALA A 178 -10.32 33.46 -41.33
C ALA A 178 -10.93 34.67 -42.05
N ALA A 179 -10.21 35.79 -42.11
CA ALA A 179 -10.53 36.94 -42.97
C ALA A 179 -9.86 36.78 -44.35
N PRO A 180 -10.51 37.20 -45.45
CA PRO A 180 -10.09 36.81 -46.80
C PRO A 180 -8.95 37.69 -47.34
N ARG A 181 -8.00 37.02 -48.00
CA ARG A 181 -6.86 37.59 -48.71
C ARG A 181 -7.35 38.32 -49.97
N LYS A 182 -7.31 39.65 -50.00
CA LYS A 182 -7.56 40.43 -51.23
C LYS A 182 -6.31 40.44 -52.11
N THR A 183 -6.45 39.89 -53.30
CA THR A 183 -5.55 40.03 -54.44
C THR A 183 -5.66 41.43 -55.05
N SER A 184 -4.55 42.08 -55.37
CA SER A 184 -4.52 43.04 -56.48
C SER A 184 -3.23 42.88 -57.29
N LYS A 185 -3.41 42.88 -58.61
CA LYS A 185 -2.39 42.71 -59.64
C LYS A 185 -1.74 44.06 -59.97
N ALA A 186 -0.41 44.00 -60.16
CA ALA A 186 0.48 44.75 -61.06
C ALA A 186 0.03 46.09 -61.72
N LYS A 187 0.95 47.07 -61.73
CA LYS A 187 1.40 47.72 -62.97
C LYS A 187 2.75 48.44 -62.83
N ALA A 188 3.50 48.41 -63.93
CA ALA A 188 4.85 48.95 -64.17
C ALA A 188 4.90 50.48 -64.22
N VAL A 189 6.07 51.08 -63.91
CA VAL A 189 7.02 51.76 -64.83
C VAL A 189 8.39 51.69 -64.18
#